data_AF-A0A0J8S1G8-F1
#
_entry.id   AF-A0A0J8S1G8-F1
#
_cell.length_a   1.000
_cell.length_b   1.000
_cell.length_c   1.000
_cell.angle_alpha   90.00
_cell.angle_beta   90.00
_cell.angle_gamma   90.00
#
_symmetry.space_group_name_H-M   'P 1'
#
loop_
_entity.id
_entity.type
_entity.pdbx_description
1 polymer ?
#
loop_
_entity_poly.entity_id
_entity_poly.type
_entity_poly.pdbx_seq_one_letter_code
_entity_poly.pdbx_strand_id
1 'polypeptide(L)'
;MINLDIPLNQGCLAAIDIRIPERSILSPTKTAAVVGGNVITSQCITDVVFKALRACAASQACVNNLTFGRDPKIDPETGKTIPGFGYYETIAGGSGAGPTWHGESGVHVHMTNTRITDPEIFEKRYPVLLRQFSLRENSGGKGLHSGGEGVVREIEFLSPLQCSILSERRVYRPYGLEGGEDGQTGLNLWITKDTESGTERVVNIGGKNTVMKKTNDRIVVMTPGGGGWGKAC
;
A
#
# COMPACT_ATOMS: atom_id res chain seq x y z
N MET A 1 19.85 -11.35 -5.10
CA MET A 1 20.02 -11.11 -6.56
C MET A 1 21.00 -12.16 -7.08
N ILE A 2 20.87 -12.64 -8.32
CA ILE A 2 21.71 -13.75 -8.84
C ILE A 2 23.21 -13.37 -8.98
N ASN A 3 23.59 -12.11 -8.73
CA ASN A 3 24.98 -11.59 -8.74
C ASN A 3 25.81 -12.03 -9.96
N LEU A 4 25.12 -12.17 -11.09
CA LEU A 4 25.69 -12.50 -12.38
C LEU A 4 25.11 -11.49 -13.38
N ASP A 5 25.98 -11.01 -14.28
CA ASP A 5 25.58 -10.17 -15.39
C ASP A 5 24.92 -11.05 -16.47
N ILE A 6 23.64 -11.35 -16.26
CA ILE A 6 22.82 -12.13 -17.18
C ILE A 6 21.60 -11.30 -17.62
N PRO A 7 21.17 -11.42 -18.89
CA PRO A 7 19.98 -10.73 -19.36
C PRO A 7 18.74 -11.24 -18.63
N LEU A 8 17.89 -10.31 -18.17
CA LEU A 8 16.60 -10.63 -17.57
C LEU A 8 15.63 -11.13 -18.65
N ASN A 9 15.54 -12.45 -18.81
CA ASN A 9 14.66 -13.10 -19.78
C ASN A 9 14.09 -14.43 -19.23
N GLN A 10 13.22 -15.08 -20.02
CA GLN A 10 12.56 -16.33 -19.63
C GLN A 10 13.53 -17.49 -19.32
N GLY A 11 14.75 -17.46 -19.85
CA GLY A 11 15.79 -18.46 -19.56
C GLY A 11 16.16 -18.53 -18.07
N CYS A 12 16.05 -17.42 -17.32
CA CYS A 12 16.26 -17.39 -15.88
C CYS A 12 15.26 -18.27 -15.11
N LEU A 13 14.09 -18.53 -15.70
CA LEU A 13 13.02 -19.35 -15.11
C LEU A 13 13.03 -20.79 -15.63
N ALA A 14 13.89 -21.15 -16.60
CA ALA A 14 13.89 -22.47 -17.22
C ALA A 14 14.19 -23.61 -16.24
N ALA A 15 14.91 -23.32 -15.15
CA ALA A 15 15.22 -24.28 -14.08
C ALA A 15 14.12 -24.38 -13.00
N ILE A 16 13.04 -23.60 -13.11
CA ILE A 16 11.98 -23.53 -12.11
C ILE A 16 10.72 -24.23 -12.63
N ASP A 17 10.29 -25.28 -11.94
CA ASP A 17 8.99 -25.93 -12.19
C ASP A 17 7.88 -25.23 -11.40
N ILE A 18 6.96 -24.55 -12.10
CA ILE A 18 5.87 -23.79 -11.49
C ILE A 18 4.58 -24.60 -11.54
N ARG A 19 4.16 -25.15 -10.39
CA ARG A 19 2.92 -25.92 -10.24
C ARG A 19 1.85 -25.11 -9.55
N ILE A 20 0.88 -24.63 -10.32
CA ILE A 20 -0.25 -23.84 -9.80
C ILE A 20 -1.53 -24.67 -9.94
N PRO A 21 -2.26 -24.96 -8.84
CA PRO A 21 -3.56 -25.62 -8.92
C PRO A 21 -4.56 -24.80 -9.74
N GLU A 22 -5.31 -25.47 -10.61
CA GLU A 22 -6.39 -24.84 -11.38
C GLU A 22 -7.45 -24.24 -10.46
N ARG A 23 -8.08 -23.14 -10.91
CA ARG A 23 -9.16 -22.44 -10.21
C ARG A 23 -8.79 -21.93 -8.81
N SER A 24 -7.48 -21.77 -8.55
CA SER A 24 -6.97 -21.14 -7.34
C SER A 24 -6.89 -19.61 -7.48
N ILE A 25 -6.56 -18.91 -6.39
CA ILE A 25 -6.30 -17.46 -6.42
C ILE A 25 -5.17 -17.07 -7.39
N LEU A 26 -4.27 -18.01 -7.70
CA LEU A 26 -3.14 -17.82 -8.62
C LEU A 26 -3.46 -18.28 -10.06
N SER A 27 -4.54 -19.03 -10.26
CA SER A 27 -5.04 -19.45 -11.57
C SER A 27 -6.57 -19.29 -11.63
N PRO A 28 -7.08 -18.04 -11.53
CA PRO A 28 -8.51 -17.79 -11.55
C PRO A 28 -9.12 -18.06 -12.94
N THR A 29 -10.45 -18.22 -13.00
CA THR A 29 -11.16 -18.33 -14.28
C THR A 29 -11.22 -16.99 -15.01
N LYS A 30 -11.49 -17.02 -16.32
CA LYS A 30 -11.64 -15.80 -17.15
C LYS A 30 -12.74 -14.85 -16.68
N THR A 31 -13.70 -15.33 -15.89
CA THR A 31 -14.84 -14.57 -15.38
C THR A 31 -14.60 -13.98 -13.99
N ALA A 32 -13.51 -14.36 -13.31
CA ALA A 32 -13.23 -13.89 -11.97
C ALA A 32 -12.63 -12.46 -12.00
N ALA A 33 -12.95 -11.66 -10.97
CA ALA A 33 -12.34 -10.35 -10.78
C ALA A 33 -10.88 -10.50 -10.29
N VAL A 34 -9.93 -9.92 -11.01
CA VAL A 34 -8.48 -10.08 -10.77
C VAL A 34 -7.73 -8.79 -10.47
N VAL A 35 -8.43 -7.67 -10.26
CA VAL A 35 -7.82 -6.34 -10.10
C VAL A 35 -6.75 -6.29 -8.99
N GLY A 36 -6.93 -7.06 -7.92
CA GLY A 36 -5.97 -7.15 -6.81
C GLY A 36 -4.78 -8.08 -7.03
N GLY A 37 -4.76 -8.86 -8.11
CA GLY A 37 -3.76 -9.90 -8.32
C GLY A 37 -2.33 -9.36 -8.35
N ASN A 38 -2.09 -8.35 -9.18
CA ASN A 38 -0.73 -7.82 -9.39
C ASN A 38 -0.23 -6.91 -8.25
N VAL A 39 -1.14 -6.39 -7.44
CA VAL A 39 -0.85 -5.35 -6.44
C VAL A 39 -0.90 -5.86 -5.01
N ILE A 40 -1.67 -6.93 -4.77
CA ILE A 40 -1.83 -7.55 -3.47
C ILE A 40 -1.28 -8.97 -3.49
N THR A 41 -1.82 -9.82 -4.37
CA THR A 41 -1.48 -11.25 -4.35
C THR A 41 0.00 -11.48 -4.67
N SER A 42 0.56 -10.78 -5.65
CA SER A 42 1.99 -10.86 -6.01
C SER A 42 2.94 -10.50 -4.85
N GLN A 43 2.60 -9.48 -4.05
CA GLN A 43 3.36 -9.09 -2.85
C GLN A 43 3.31 -10.21 -1.81
N CYS A 44 2.13 -10.77 -1.55
CA CYS A 44 1.99 -11.91 -0.64
C CYS A 44 2.78 -13.13 -1.10
N ILE A 45 2.79 -13.46 -2.39
CA ILE A 45 3.59 -14.57 -2.93
C ILE A 45 5.08 -14.29 -2.73
N THR A 46 5.53 -13.07 -3.00
CA THR A 46 6.94 -12.69 -2.82
C THR A 46 7.38 -12.88 -1.38
N ASP A 47 6.56 -12.42 -0.43
CA ASP A 47 6.77 -12.65 1.00
C ASP A 47 6.85 -14.13 1.37
N VAL A 48 5.99 -14.98 0.78
CA VAL A 48 6.01 -16.43 1.02
C VAL A 48 7.31 -17.04 0.52
N VAL A 49 7.78 -16.64 -0.67
CA VAL A 49 9.05 -17.10 -1.23
C VAL A 49 10.22 -16.68 -0.34
N PHE A 50 10.29 -15.42 0.08
CA PHE A 50 11.36 -14.96 0.98
C PHE A 50 11.31 -15.64 2.34
N LYS A 51 10.12 -15.87 2.89
CA LYS A 51 9.96 -16.62 4.15
C LYS A 51 10.45 -18.05 4.02
N ALA A 52 10.06 -18.75 2.95
CA ALA A 52 10.42 -20.14 2.71
C ALA A 52 11.95 -20.31 2.56
N LEU A 53 12.60 -19.35 1.92
CA LEU A 53 14.06 -19.32 1.75
C LEU A 53 14.80 -18.68 2.93
N ARG A 54 14.07 -18.16 3.92
CA ARG A 54 14.61 -17.38 5.05
C ARG A 54 15.55 -16.25 4.60
N ALA A 55 15.21 -15.60 3.50
CA ALA A 55 16.10 -14.63 2.84
C ALA A 55 16.14 -13.27 3.55
N CYS A 56 15.00 -12.81 4.06
CA CYS A 56 14.83 -11.56 4.81
C CYS A 56 13.53 -11.61 5.62
N ALA A 57 13.37 -10.69 6.57
CA ALA A 57 12.09 -10.41 7.22
C ALA A 57 11.09 -9.82 6.21
N ALA A 58 9.81 -9.80 6.57
CA ALA A 58 8.77 -9.27 5.70
C ALA A 58 8.92 -7.76 5.50
N SER A 59 8.71 -7.29 4.27
CA SER A 59 8.44 -5.87 4.04
C SER A 59 6.97 -5.55 4.31
N GLN A 60 6.53 -4.33 4.01
CA GLN A 60 5.13 -3.93 4.10
C GLN A 60 4.15 -4.82 3.31
N ALA A 61 4.66 -5.62 2.35
CA ALA A 61 3.93 -6.67 1.62
C ALA A 61 2.59 -6.22 1.05
N CYS A 62 2.53 -4.96 0.64
CA CYS A 62 1.34 -4.28 0.16
C CYS A 62 1.77 -3.11 -0.71
N VAL A 63 1.03 -2.87 -1.79
CA VAL A 63 1.24 -1.70 -2.65
C VAL A 63 0.50 -0.45 -2.12
N ASN A 64 -0.46 -0.63 -1.19
CA ASN A 64 -1.32 0.42 -0.63
C ASN A 64 -2.00 1.25 -1.73
N ASN A 65 -2.81 0.61 -2.56
CA ASN A 65 -3.47 1.29 -3.67
C ASN A 65 -4.56 2.21 -3.17
N LEU A 66 -4.35 3.51 -3.33
CA LEU A 66 -5.33 4.53 -3.07
C LEU A 66 -5.83 5.08 -4.40
N THR A 67 -7.14 5.09 -4.59
CA THR A 67 -7.77 5.74 -5.71
C THR A 67 -8.84 6.69 -5.24
N PHE A 68 -9.04 7.77 -5.99
CA PHE A 68 -10.21 8.60 -5.82
C PHE A 68 -10.59 9.28 -7.12
N GLY A 69 -11.82 9.74 -7.19
CA GLY A 69 -12.32 10.39 -8.38
C GLY A 69 -13.79 10.70 -8.32
N ARG A 70 -14.30 11.11 -9.47
CA ARG A 70 -15.73 11.32 -9.70
C ARG A 70 -16.06 11.03 -11.15
N ASP A 71 -17.28 10.57 -11.36
CA ASP A 71 -17.81 10.39 -12.70
C ASP A 71 -18.06 11.75 -13.39
N PRO A 72 -18.07 11.78 -14.73
CA PRO A 72 -18.58 12.93 -15.47
C PRO A 72 -20.01 13.27 -15.05
N LYS A 73 -20.33 14.57 -14.98
CA LYS A 73 -21.68 15.05 -14.66
C LYS A 73 -22.15 16.08 -15.67
N ILE A 74 -23.45 16.21 -15.84
CA ILE A 74 -24.04 17.28 -16.67
C ILE A 74 -24.33 18.46 -15.76
N ASP A 75 -23.91 19.65 -16.19
CA ASP A 75 -24.31 20.91 -15.57
C ASP A 75 -25.82 21.13 -15.81
N PRO A 76 -26.65 21.20 -14.76
CA PRO A 76 -28.09 21.34 -14.90
C PRO A 76 -28.52 22.70 -15.48
N GLU A 77 -27.69 23.74 -15.37
CA GLU A 77 -28.01 25.08 -15.87
C GLU A 77 -27.58 25.24 -17.33
N THR A 78 -26.40 24.73 -17.68
CA THR A 78 -25.82 24.93 -19.02
C THR A 78 -25.98 23.74 -19.96
N GLY A 79 -26.39 22.57 -19.44
CA GLY A 79 -26.48 21.31 -20.18
C GLY A 79 -25.13 20.73 -20.62
N LYS A 80 -24.00 21.33 -20.22
CA LYS A 80 -22.67 20.91 -20.62
C LYS A 80 -22.14 19.77 -19.75
N THR A 81 -21.39 18.85 -20.35
CA THR A 81 -20.68 17.80 -19.61
C THR A 81 -19.46 18.39 -18.90
N ILE A 82 -19.46 18.28 -17.58
CA ILE A 82 -18.29 18.49 -16.73
C ILE A 82 -17.54 17.15 -16.67
N PRO A 83 -16.29 17.07 -17.16
CA PRO A 83 -15.54 15.82 -17.17
C PRO A 83 -15.28 15.32 -15.74
N GLY A 84 -15.37 14.00 -15.60
CA GLY A 84 -14.90 13.28 -14.43
C GLY A 84 -13.38 13.16 -14.44
N PHE A 85 -12.83 12.57 -13.38
CA PHE A 85 -11.42 12.22 -13.31
C PHE A 85 -11.20 11.05 -12.35
N GLY A 86 -10.08 10.36 -12.55
CA GLY A 86 -9.57 9.37 -11.62
C GLY A 86 -8.12 9.69 -11.24
N TYR A 87 -7.80 9.44 -9.98
CA TYR A 87 -6.44 9.42 -9.46
C TYR A 87 -6.12 8.02 -8.94
N TYR A 88 -4.88 7.59 -9.14
CA TYR A 88 -4.36 6.32 -8.68
C TYR A 88 -2.94 6.52 -8.13
N GLU A 89 -2.74 6.07 -6.90
CA GLU A 89 -1.46 6.12 -6.20
C GLU A 89 -1.17 4.78 -5.52
N THR A 90 0.10 4.42 -5.53
CA THR A 90 0.66 3.39 -4.68
C THR A 90 1.44 4.07 -3.57
N ILE A 91 1.21 3.71 -2.30
CA ILE A 91 1.87 4.37 -1.17
C ILE A 91 2.99 3.49 -0.64
N ALA A 92 4.18 4.06 -0.49
CA ALA A 92 5.38 3.40 0.02
C ALA A 92 5.26 2.99 1.51
N GLY A 93 6.22 2.22 2.01
CA GLY A 93 6.20 1.73 3.39
C GLY A 93 7.53 1.09 3.79
N GLY A 94 7.53 0.31 4.87
CA GLY A 94 8.77 -0.24 5.41
C GLY A 94 9.27 -1.46 4.64
N SER A 95 10.57 -1.50 4.36
CA SER A 95 11.26 -2.71 3.85
C SER A 95 11.67 -3.64 5.00
N GLY A 96 11.68 -4.94 4.75
CA GLY A 96 12.14 -5.95 5.70
C GLY A 96 13.66 -5.92 5.89
N ALA A 97 14.11 -6.15 7.12
CA ALA A 97 15.53 -6.30 7.43
C ALA A 97 16.07 -7.67 7.00
N GLY A 98 17.39 -7.77 6.82
CA GLY A 98 18.05 -9.01 6.44
C GLY A 98 19.26 -9.34 7.31
N PRO A 99 20.00 -10.42 6.99
CA PRO A 99 21.14 -10.88 7.78
C PRO A 99 22.28 -9.88 7.89
N THR A 100 22.38 -8.91 6.99
CA THR A 100 23.47 -7.91 6.97
C THR A 100 22.99 -6.48 6.74
N TRP A 101 21.67 -6.22 6.78
CA TRP A 101 21.13 -4.89 6.50
C TRP A 101 19.87 -4.57 7.31
N HIS A 102 19.72 -3.29 7.65
CA HIS A 102 18.48 -2.70 8.14
C HIS A 102 17.47 -2.53 7.00
N GLY A 103 16.19 -2.58 7.33
CA GLY A 103 15.13 -2.25 6.38
C GLY A 103 15.11 -0.75 6.07
N GLU A 104 14.97 -0.41 4.80
CA GLU A 104 14.82 0.97 4.33
C GLU A 104 13.39 1.49 4.59
N SER A 105 13.29 2.77 4.94
CA SER A 105 12.02 3.40 5.37
C SER A 105 11.32 4.12 4.23
N GLY A 106 9.99 4.02 4.16
CA GLY A 106 9.18 4.78 3.21
C GLY A 106 9.50 4.49 1.75
N VAL A 107 9.84 3.25 1.40
CA VAL A 107 10.20 2.83 0.04
C VAL A 107 9.17 1.89 -0.59
N HIS A 108 9.15 1.89 -1.91
CA HIS A 108 8.49 0.84 -2.67
C HIS A 108 9.35 -0.42 -2.66
N VAL A 109 8.70 -1.56 -2.43
CA VAL A 109 9.37 -2.87 -2.28
C VAL A 109 8.83 -3.87 -3.29
N HIS A 110 9.69 -4.79 -3.68
CA HIS A 110 9.39 -5.99 -4.46
C HIS A 110 8.64 -5.69 -5.77
N MET A 111 7.32 -5.90 -5.80
CA MET A 111 6.47 -5.79 -6.98
C MET A 111 6.04 -4.34 -7.31
N THR A 112 6.72 -3.35 -6.74
CA THR A 112 6.41 -1.93 -6.95
C THR A 112 7.67 -1.12 -7.25
N ASN A 113 7.62 -0.28 -8.28
CA ASN A 113 8.71 0.62 -8.68
C ASN A 113 8.14 1.96 -9.22
N THR A 114 7.25 2.56 -8.45
CA THR A 114 6.57 3.81 -8.78
C THR A 114 7.28 4.98 -8.09
N ARG A 115 7.29 6.14 -8.74
CA ARG A 115 7.73 7.39 -8.11
C ARG A 115 6.51 8.11 -7.54
N ILE A 116 6.71 8.81 -6.43
CA ILE A 116 5.69 9.70 -5.87
C ILE A 116 5.43 10.86 -6.84
N THR A 117 4.20 11.36 -6.84
CA THR A 117 3.86 12.62 -7.52
C THR A 117 4.21 13.78 -6.60
N ASP A 118 4.82 14.83 -7.15
CA ASP A 118 5.15 16.03 -6.38
C ASP A 118 3.89 16.62 -5.72
N PRO A 119 3.93 16.97 -4.42
CA PRO A 119 2.77 17.52 -3.71
C PRO A 119 2.12 18.70 -4.42
N GLU A 120 2.91 19.63 -4.96
CA GLU A 120 2.40 20.81 -5.67
C GLU A 120 1.61 20.43 -6.93
N ILE A 121 2.08 19.42 -7.68
CA ILE A 121 1.39 18.92 -8.87
C ILE A 121 0.12 18.16 -8.48
N PHE A 122 0.18 17.40 -7.39
CA PHE A 122 -0.95 16.66 -6.85
C PHE A 122 -2.10 17.61 -6.45
N GLU A 123 -1.80 18.63 -5.65
CA GLU A 123 -2.79 19.62 -5.17
C GLU A 123 -3.27 20.56 -6.28
N LYS A 124 -2.43 20.85 -7.28
CA LYS A 124 -2.84 21.67 -8.43
C LYS A 124 -3.79 20.94 -9.36
N ARG A 125 -3.62 19.62 -9.54
CA ARG A 125 -4.40 18.81 -10.50
C ARG A 125 -5.69 18.26 -9.92
N TYR A 126 -5.72 18.01 -8.62
CA TYR A 126 -6.85 17.37 -7.95
C TYR A 126 -7.39 18.24 -6.82
N PRO A 127 -8.70 18.21 -6.56
CA PRO A 127 -9.32 19.02 -5.50
C PRO A 127 -9.07 18.38 -4.14
N VAL A 128 -7.81 18.33 -3.74
CA VAL A 128 -7.30 17.72 -2.52
C VAL A 128 -6.15 18.54 -1.97
N LEU A 129 -5.90 18.41 -0.67
CA LEU A 129 -4.76 18.99 0.02
C LEU A 129 -3.98 17.89 0.74
N LEU A 130 -2.67 17.85 0.56
CA LEU A 130 -1.81 16.91 1.27
C LEU A 130 -1.42 17.51 2.62
N ARG A 131 -2.07 17.04 3.69
CA ARG A 131 -1.82 17.53 5.05
C ARG A 131 -0.54 16.97 5.65
N GLN A 132 -0.26 15.69 5.39
CA GLN A 132 0.91 15.01 5.92
C GLN A 132 1.45 14.00 4.92
N PHE A 133 2.77 14.02 4.74
CA PHE A 133 3.51 12.91 4.17
C PHE A 133 4.85 12.76 4.88
N SER A 134 4.92 11.81 5.80
CA SER A 134 6.10 11.60 6.66
C SER A 134 6.34 10.12 6.89
N LEU A 135 7.51 9.77 7.43
CA LEU A 135 7.72 8.45 8.00
C LEU A 135 6.77 8.24 9.18
N ARG A 136 6.36 6.99 9.38
CA ARG A 136 5.55 6.55 10.51
C ARG A 136 6.46 5.98 11.58
N GLU A 137 6.84 6.81 12.53
CA GLU A 137 7.81 6.44 13.56
C GLU A 137 7.40 5.17 14.33
N ASN A 138 8.40 4.33 14.66
CA ASN A 138 8.27 3.12 15.47
C ASN A 138 7.35 2.03 14.89
N SER A 139 7.03 2.11 13.61
CA SER A 139 6.30 1.09 12.86
C SER A 139 7.18 -0.08 12.41
N GLY A 140 8.49 0.12 12.27
CA GLY A 140 9.46 -0.94 11.94
C GLY A 140 9.70 -1.89 13.12
N GLY A 141 9.77 -3.20 12.83
CA GLY A 141 10.08 -4.23 13.80
C GLY A 141 11.52 -4.14 14.29
N LYS A 142 11.76 -4.33 15.59
CA LYS A 142 13.10 -4.29 16.19
C LYS A 142 13.83 -5.62 15.99
N GLY A 143 15.15 -5.58 16.02
CA GLY A 143 16.02 -6.75 15.90
C GLY A 143 17.48 -6.32 15.89
N LEU A 144 18.39 -7.28 15.69
CA LEU A 144 19.79 -6.97 15.38
C LEU A 144 19.87 -5.97 14.22
N HIS A 145 19.07 -6.23 13.18
CA HIS A 145 18.76 -5.23 12.16
C HIS A 145 17.27 -4.88 12.21
N SER A 146 16.96 -3.62 12.51
CA SER A 146 15.60 -3.11 12.49
C SER A 146 14.99 -3.07 11.10
N GLY A 147 13.70 -3.38 10.99
CA GLY A 147 12.91 -3.18 9.78
C GLY A 147 12.62 -1.69 9.53
N GLY A 148 12.32 -1.35 8.28
CA GLY A 148 12.08 0.03 7.88
C GLY A 148 10.74 0.56 8.36
N GLU A 149 10.65 1.88 8.48
CA GLU A 149 9.42 2.57 8.86
C GLU A 149 8.44 2.66 7.68
N GLY A 150 7.15 2.53 7.98
CA GLY A 150 6.07 2.88 7.07
C GLY A 150 5.98 4.39 6.85
N VAL A 151 4.89 4.84 6.22
CA VAL A 151 4.59 6.27 6.04
C VAL A 151 3.20 6.61 6.54
N VAL A 152 3.03 7.87 6.92
CA VAL A 152 1.72 8.50 7.14
C VAL A 152 1.41 9.35 5.92
N ARG A 153 0.29 9.08 5.26
CA ARG A 153 -0.21 9.82 4.10
C ARG A 153 -1.61 10.36 4.42
N GLU A 154 -1.72 11.66 4.67
CA GLU A 154 -2.99 12.30 5.01
C GLU A 154 -3.45 13.25 3.91
N ILE A 155 -4.61 12.98 3.34
CA ILE A 155 -5.19 13.73 2.23
C ILE A 155 -6.56 14.26 2.67
N GLU A 156 -6.75 15.57 2.54
CA GLU A 156 -8.03 16.25 2.72
C GLU A 156 -8.70 16.46 1.37
N PHE A 157 -10.00 16.19 1.29
CA PHE A 157 -10.77 16.34 0.05
C PHE A 157 -11.44 17.72 0.01
N LEU A 158 -11.13 18.52 -1.00
CA LEU A 158 -11.70 19.87 -1.18
C LEU A 158 -13.00 19.86 -1.99
N SER A 159 -13.47 18.69 -2.40
CA SER A 159 -14.78 18.48 -3.03
C SER A 159 -15.28 17.06 -2.77
N PRO A 160 -16.58 16.77 -2.95
CA PRO A 160 -17.09 15.43 -2.78
C PRO A 160 -16.51 14.46 -3.82
N LEU A 161 -15.87 13.39 -3.36
CA LEU A 161 -15.19 12.40 -4.19
C LEU A 161 -15.43 10.99 -3.68
N GLN A 162 -15.49 10.01 -4.58
CA GLN A 162 -15.39 8.61 -4.19
C GLN A 162 -13.92 8.28 -3.95
N CYS A 163 -13.61 7.67 -2.81
CA CYS A 163 -12.25 7.24 -2.46
C CYS A 163 -12.27 5.75 -2.14
N SER A 164 -11.38 4.99 -2.78
CA SER A 164 -11.21 3.55 -2.56
C SER A 164 -9.79 3.24 -2.11
N ILE A 165 -9.66 2.32 -1.16
CA ILE A 165 -8.37 1.76 -0.74
C ILE A 165 -8.39 0.25 -0.99
N LEU A 166 -7.33 -0.26 -1.61
CA LEU A 166 -7.07 -1.69 -1.76
C LEU A 166 -5.70 -1.99 -1.13
N SER A 167 -5.74 -2.60 0.04
CA SER A 167 -4.54 -2.79 0.86
C SER A 167 -4.60 -4.05 1.74
N GLU A 168 -3.43 -4.50 2.20
CA GLU A 168 -3.21 -5.68 3.05
C GLU A 168 -2.40 -5.34 4.29
N ARG A 169 -2.13 -6.33 5.16
CA ARG A 169 -1.34 -6.14 6.39
C ARG A 169 -1.97 -5.15 7.37
N ARG A 170 -3.31 -5.08 7.38
CA ARG A 170 -4.13 -4.35 8.37
C ARG A 170 -4.58 -5.25 9.53
N VAL A 171 -4.46 -6.57 9.36
CA VAL A 171 -4.79 -7.59 10.36
C VAL A 171 -3.52 -8.37 10.75
N TYR A 172 -2.83 -8.95 9.76
CA TYR A 172 -1.58 -9.67 9.97
C TYR A 172 -0.38 -8.73 9.87
N ARG A 173 0.51 -8.80 10.86
CA ARG A 173 1.74 -8.00 10.89
C ARG A 173 2.76 -8.49 9.84
N PRO A 174 3.59 -7.60 9.30
CA PRO A 174 4.83 -7.98 8.61
C PRO A 174 5.75 -8.73 9.58
N TYR A 175 6.05 -10.00 9.28
CA TYR A 175 6.77 -10.87 10.20
C TYR A 175 8.25 -10.49 10.33
N GLY A 176 8.80 -10.57 11.53
CA GLY A 176 10.24 -10.60 11.77
C GLY A 176 10.85 -11.96 11.43
N LEU A 177 12.18 -12.04 11.36
CA LEU A 177 12.90 -13.30 11.10
C LEU A 177 14.13 -13.46 11.99
N GLU A 178 14.55 -14.71 12.22
CA GLU A 178 15.70 -15.08 13.08
C GLU A 178 15.63 -14.50 14.51
N GLY A 179 14.41 -14.30 15.04
CA GLY A 179 14.19 -13.72 16.37
C GLY A 179 13.99 -12.20 16.39
N GLY A 180 13.97 -11.55 15.21
CA GLY A 180 13.52 -10.16 15.10
C GLY A 180 12.00 -10.03 15.29
N GLU A 181 11.57 -8.85 15.70
CA GLU A 181 10.17 -8.52 15.97
C GLU A 181 9.40 -8.16 14.70
N ASP A 182 8.08 -8.34 14.77
CA ASP A 182 7.16 -8.00 13.70
C ASP A 182 6.97 -6.47 13.56
N GLY A 183 6.93 -6.00 12.32
CA GLY A 183 6.52 -4.63 11.99
C GLY A 183 5.07 -4.36 12.42
N GLN A 184 4.69 -3.10 12.56
CA GLN A 184 3.31 -2.71 12.83
C GLN A 184 2.43 -2.93 11.59
N THR A 185 1.17 -3.30 11.82
CA THR A 185 0.14 -3.31 10.77
C THR A 185 -0.10 -1.90 10.23
N GLY A 186 -0.55 -1.83 8.98
CA GLY A 186 -1.11 -0.59 8.44
C GLY A 186 -2.48 -0.27 9.05
N LEU A 187 -2.91 0.99 8.91
CA LEU A 187 -4.18 1.47 9.42
C LEU A 187 -4.74 2.54 8.46
N ASN A 188 -6.02 2.45 8.13
CA ASN A 188 -6.68 3.38 7.22
C ASN A 188 -7.82 4.06 7.99
N LEU A 189 -7.71 5.38 8.19
CA LEU A 189 -8.68 6.16 8.93
C LEU A 189 -9.39 7.15 8.00
N TRP A 190 -10.71 7.21 8.12
CA TRP A 190 -11.53 8.28 7.58
C TRP A 190 -11.88 9.22 8.71
N ILE A 191 -11.49 10.49 8.56
CA ILE A 191 -11.88 11.57 9.46
C ILE A 191 -12.97 12.37 8.77
N THR A 192 -14.13 12.51 9.40
CA THR A 192 -15.29 13.26 8.89
C THR A 192 -15.95 14.03 10.00
N LYS A 193 -16.77 15.03 9.67
CA LYS A 193 -17.61 15.72 10.65
C LYS A 193 -19.01 15.14 10.64
N ASP A 194 -19.51 14.84 11.83
CA ASP A 194 -20.89 14.49 12.03
C ASP A 194 -21.79 15.70 11.72
N THR A 195 -22.84 15.47 10.92
CA THR A 195 -23.68 16.56 10.40
C THR A 195 -24.65 17.12 11.43
N GLU A 196 -24.99 16.35 12.47
CA GLU A 196 -25.93 16.77 13.51
C GLU A 196 -25.20 17.46 14.67
N SER A 197 -24.12 16.84 15.15
CA SER A 197 -23.36 17.33 16.30
C SER A 197 -22.20 18.27 15.94
N GLY A 198 -21.78 18.29 14.67
CA GLY A 198 -20.60 19.05 14.21
C GLY A 198 -19.26 18.49 14.72
N THR A 199 -19.28 17.39 15.47
CA THR A 199 -18.08 16.79 16.07
C THR A 199 -17.27 16.00 15.04
N GLU A 200 -15.95 15.95 15.24
CA GLU A 200 -15.08 15.12 14.41
C GLU A 200 -15.25 13.64 14.78
N ARG A 201 -15.46 12.82 13.76
CA ARG A 201 -15.56 11.36 13.86
C ARG A 201 -14.43 10.71 13.10
N VAL A 202 -13.74 9.78 13.77
CA VAL A 202 -12.69 8.95 13.18
C VAL A 202 -13.20 7.53 12.98
N VAL A 203 -13.13 7.02 11.75
CA VAL A 203 -13.62 5.69 11.37
C VAL A 203 -12.47 4.88 10.77
N ASN A 204 -12.16 3.73 11.35
CA ASN A 204 -11.29 2.75 10.70
C ASN A 204 -12.06 2.07 9.57
N ILE A 205 -11.62 2.27 8.32
CA ILE A 205 -12.31 1.74 7.13
C ILE A 205 -11.80 0.36 6.70
N GLY A 206 -10.83 -0.22 7.41
CA GLY A 206 -10.24 -1.51 7.09
C GLY A 206 -9.30 -1.48 5.89
N GLY A 207 -8.83 -2.66 5.46
CA GLY A 207 -7.84 -2.78 4.38
C GLY A 207 -8.41 -2.59 2.97
N LYS A 208 -9.69 -2.87 2.75
CA LYS A 208 -10.35 -2.82 1.44
C LYS A 208 -11.72 -2.19 1.58
N ASN A 209 -11.89 -0.98 1.06
CA ASN A 209 -13.15 -0.28 1.20
C ASN A 209 -13.27 0.87 0.19
N THR A 210 -14.51 1.29 -0.06
CA THR A 210 -14.86 2.47 -0.85
C THR A 210 -15.78 3.35 -0.02
N VAL A 211 -15.46 4.63 0.06
CA VAL A 211 -16.21 5.62 0.83
C VAL A 211 -16.44 6.88 0.00
N MET A 212 -17.64 7.46 0.13
CA MET A 212 -17.93 8.78 -0.41
C MET A 212 -17.45 9.83 0.58
N LYS A 213 -16.46 10.62 0.17
CA LYS A 213 -15.88 11.70 0.96
C LYS A 213 -16.66 12.97 0.73
N LYS A 214 -16.99 13.67 1.82
CA LYS A 214 -17.53 15.03 1.78
C LYS A 214 -16.39 16.03 1.65
N THR A 215 -16.72 17.28 1.31
CA THR A 215 -15.76 18.38 1.40
C THR A 215 -15.22 18.50 2.82
N ASN A 216 -13.91 18.65 2.94
CA ASN A 216 -13.12 18.68 4.18
C ASN A 216 -13.03 17.35 4.95
N ASP A 217 -13.53 16.25 4.40
CA ASP A 217 -13.20 14.93 4.93
C ASP A 217 -11.72 14.62 4.67
N ARG A 218 -11.13 13.78 5.52
CA ARG A 218 -9.74 13.34 5.38
C ARG A 218 -9.64 11.82 5.27
N ILE A 219 -8.64 11.35 4.52
CA ILE A 219 -8.18 9.97 4.56
C ILE A 219 -6.75 9.98 5.09
N VAL A 220 -6.50 9.20 6.16
CA VAL A 220 -5.17 8.96 6.70
C VAL A 220 -4.81 7.51 6.42
N VAL A 221 -3.81 7.30 5.58
CA VAL A 221 -3.23 5.98 5.32
C VAL A 221 -1.91 5.88 6.06
N MET A 222 -1.88 5.02 7.07
CA MET A 222 -0.66 4.60 7.75
C MET A 222 -0.23 3.27 7.14
N THR A 223 0.86 3.26 6.39
CA THR A 223 1.35 2.02 5.77
C THR A 223 2.07 1.13 6.79
N PRO A 224 2.16 -0.19 6.54
CA PRO A 224 2.88 -1.09 7.42
C PRO A 224 4.40 -0.78 7.44
N GLY A 225 5.04 -1.09 8.56
CA GLY A 225 6.51 -1.13 8.64
C GLY A 225 7.08 -2.43 8.06
N GLY A 226 8.39 -2.59 8.11
CA GLY A 226 9.07 -3.86 7.83
C GLY A 226 9.33 -4.66 9.12
N GLY A 227 9.47 -5.97 9.02
CA GLY A 227 9.92 -6.83 10.11
C GLY A 227 11.41 -6.69 10.39
N GLY A 228 11.80 -6.90 11.64
CA GLY A 228 13.19 -6.93 12.08
C GLY A 228 13.87 -8.27 11.82
N TRP A 229 15.20 -8.27 11.79
CA TRP A 229 16.04 -9.46 11.66
C TRP A 229 16.90 -9.67 12.90
N GLY A 230 16.95 -10.90 13.39
CA GLY A 230 17.81 -11.26 14.52
C GLY A 230 17.25 -10.76 15.86
N LYS A 231 17.56 -11.46 16.94
CA LYS A 231 17.20 -11.00 18.29
C LYS A 231 17.87 -9.65 18.60
N ALA A 232 17.09 -8.69 19.09
CA ALA A 232 17.65 -7.42 19.57
C ALA A 232 18.61 -7.69 20.76
N CYS A 233 19.73 -6.95 20.78
CA CYS A 233 20.66 -6.94 21.91
C CYS A 233 20.13 -6.09 23.05
#